data_AF-A0A6I1KAB6-F1
#
_entry.id   AF-A0A6I1KAB6-F1
#
_cell.length_a   1.000
_cell.length_b   1.000
_cell.length_c   1.000
_cell.angle_alpha   90.00
_cell.angle_beta   90.00
_cell.angle_gamma   90.00
#
_symmetry.space_group_name_H-M   'P 1'
#
loop_
_entity.id
_entity.type
_entity.pdbx_description
1 polymer ?
#
loop_
_entity_poly.entity_id
_entity_poly.type
_entity_poly.pdbx_seq_one_letter_code
_entity_poly.pdbx_strand_id
1 'polypeptide(L)'
;MFFSAHKDKAALQAQVAELREQARQTEAKAADPKELERLRAQAREAVEHKKEAEEVHRLRGEVTLLRKDKAVFEQAKAENVHLREQVQVGKRLQAENNALRGQYQSAVQGLQQRTQKDSCIANLKQIDGAIQQWALEYKKVAADRYSLQDLSLLAFLRGSVLPLCPAGGTYAPGSTVSVEPTCSMLGHTL
;
A
#
# COMPACT_ATOMS: atom_id res chain seq x y z
N MET A 1 85.67 38.20 34.01
CA MET A 1 85.40 36.91 33.32
C MET A 1 85.65 35.67 34.20
N PHE A 2 86.60 35.69 35.16
CA PHE A 2 86.86 34.52 36.02
C PHE A 2 85.74 34.12 37.00
N PHE A 3 84.92 35.06 37.47
CA PHE A 3 83.82 34.77 38.42
C PHE A 3 82.66 33.97 37.81
N SER A 4 82.36 34.12 36.52
CA SER A 4 81.25 33.39 35.86
C SER A 4 81.61 31.91 35.65
N ALA A 5 82.81 31.63 35.15
CA ALA A 5 83.31 30.27 34.95
C ALA A 5 83.43 29.46 36.26
N HIS A 6 83.72 30.13 37.38
CA HIS A 6 83.76 29.49 38.70
C HIS A 6 82.37 29.14 39.22
N LYS A 7 81.36 29.97 38.90
CA LYS A 7 79.95 29.74 39.24
C LYS A 7 79.40 28.54 38.46
N ASP A 8 79.74 28.44 37.17
CA ASP A 8 79.34 27.33 36.30
C ASP A 8 80.00 26.01 36.73
N LYS A 9 81.28 26.04 37.11
CA LYS A 9 81.98 24.87 37.66
C LYS A 9 81.36 24.37 38.96
N ALA A 10 80.98 25.28 39.87
CA ALA A 10 80.31 24.91 41.12
C ALA A 10 78.92 24.30 40.87
N ALA A 11 78.16 24.82 39.90
CA ALA A 11 76.87 24.26 39.51
C ALA A 11 77.00 22.85 38.91
N LEU A 12 77.98 22.64 38.02
CA LEU A 12 78.29 21.30 37.47
C LEU A 12 78.73 20.32 38.56
N GLN A 13 79.53 20.76 39.54
CA GLN A 13 79.94 19.92 40.66
C GLN A 13 78.75 19.52 41.56
N ALA A 14 77.82 20.44 41.81
CA ALA A 14 76.59 20.15 42.53
C ALA A 14 75.72 19.13 41.76
N GLN A 15 75.58 19.30 40.45
CA GLN A 15 74.81 18.39 39.59
C GLN A 15 75.44 17.00 39.52
N VAL A 16 76.78 16.89 39.47
CA VAL A 16 77.49 15.60 39.54
C VAL A 16 77.33 14.95 40.91
N ALA A 17 77.34 15.71 42.00
CA ALA A 17 77.11 15.18 43.34
C ALA A 17 75.68 14.65 43.48
N GLU A 18 74.69 15.38 42.95
CA GLU A 18 73.29 14.96 42.94
C GLU A 18 73.08 13.70 42.09
N LEU A 19 73.66 13.63 40.88
CA LEU A 19 73.59 12.43 40.05
C LEU A 19 74.25 11.21 40.69
N ARG A 20 75.36 11.40 41.42
CA ARG A 20 76.03 10.32 42.16
C ARG A 20 75.20 9.84 43.35
N GLU A 21 74.54 10.76 44.04
CA GLU A 21 73.65 10.44 45.15
C GLU A 21 72.41 9.69 44.64
N GLN A 22 71.82 10.14 43.55
CA GLN A 22 70.75 9.42 42.86
C GLN A 22 71.20 8.01 42.45
N ALA A 23 72.40 7.86 41.86
CA ALA A 23 72.95 6.56 41.46
C ALA A 23 73.10 5.60 42.66
N ARG A 24 73.66 6.08 43.78
CA ARG A 24 73.78 5.31 45.03
C ARG A 24 72.43 4.89 45.59
N GLN A 25 71.44 5.77 45.55
CA GLN A 25 70.09 5.44 46.00
C GLN A 25 69.43 4.38 45.12
N THR A 26 69.65 4.38 43.80
CA THR A 26 69.19 3.29 42.93
C THR A 26 69.91 1.99 43.20
N GLU A 27 71.23 2.01 43.40
CA GLU A 27 72.03 0.81 43.72
C GLU A 27 71.60 0.20 45.06
N ALA A 28 71.34 1.03 46.08
CA ALA A 28 70.87 0.58 47.39
C ALA A 28 69.49 -0.09 47.32
N LYS A 29 68.56 0.47 46.53
CA LYS A 29 67.24 -0.14 46.29
C LYS A 29 67.34 -1.43 45.48
N ALA A 30 68.27 -1.53 44.55
CA ALA A 30 68.53 -2.74 43.78
C ALA A 30 69.16 -3.87 44.61
N ALA A 31 69.86 -3.54 45.69
CA ALA A 31 70.48 -4.48 46.61
C ALA A 31 69.50 -5.08 47.66
N ASP A 32 68.30 -4.50 47.85
CA ASP A 32 67.24 -5.07 48.71
C ASP A 32 66.35 -6.04 47.91
N PRO A 33 66.44 -7.36 48.14
CA PRO A 33 65.68 -8.35 47.40
C PRO A 33 64.16 -8.24 47.59
N LYS A 34 63.68 -7.76 48.75
CA LYS A 34 62.24 -7.60 49.01
C LYS A 34 61.67 -6.42 48.23
N GLU A 35 62.38 -5.30 48.20
CA GLU A 35 61.98 -4.13 47.44
C GLU A 35 62.04 -4.40 45.92
N LEU A 36 63.06 -5.13 45.45
CA LEU A 36 63.15 -5.57 44.05
C LEU A 36 61.99 -6.50 43.65
N GLU A 37 61.60 -7.43 44.51
CA GLU A 37 60.45 -8.33 44.27
C GLU A 37 59.12 -7.57 44.24
N ARG A 38 58.93 -6.59 45.14
CA ARG A 38 57.77 -5.71 45.15
C ARG A 38 57.66 -4.88 43.88
N LEU A 39 58.75 -4.25 43.44
CA LEU A 39 58.79 -3.47 42.19
C LEU A 39 58.49 -4.35 40.97
N ARG A 40 58.97 -5.60 40.96
CA ARG A 40 58.63 -6.58 39.91
C ARG A 40 57.16 -6.98 39.93
N ALA A 41 56.55 -7.15 41.11
CA ALA A 41 55.12 -7.40 41.24
C ALA A 41 54.28 -6.21 40.73
N GLN A 42 54.63 -4.98 41.13
CA GLN A 42 53.99 -3.76 40.64
C GLN A 42 54.14 -3.58 39.13
N ALA A 43 55.29 -3.93 38.56
CA ALA A 43 55.50 -3.89 37.12
C ALA A 43 54.61 -4.90 36.37
N ARG A 44 54.41 -6.11 36.93
CA ARG A 44 53.48 -7.12 36.39
C ARG A 44 52.03 -6.63 36.43
N GLU A 45 51.60 -6.07 37.55
CA GLU A 45 50.26 -5.46 37.69
C GLU A 45 50.04 -4.31 36.71
N ALA A 46 51.05 -3.45 36.51
CA ALA A 46 50.99 -2.35 35.57
C ALA A 46 50.85 -2.83 34.11
N VAL A 47 51.39 -3.99 33.75
CA VAL A 47 51.20 -4.60 32.42
C VAL A 47 49.77 -5.11 32.26
N GLU A 48 49.20 -5.76 33.28
CA GLU A 48 47.81 -6.24 33.22
C GLU A 48 46.81 -5.08 33.15
N HIS A 49 46.99 -4.03 33.95
CA HIS A 49 46.14 -2.84 33.86
C HIS A 49 46.20 -2.14 32.49
N LYS A 50 47.33 -2.19 31.79
CA LYS A 50 47.42 -1.68 30.41
C LYS A 50 46.55 -2.50 29.46
N LYS A 51 46.58 -3.83 29.57
CA LYS A 51 45.73 -4.72 28.75
C LYS A 51 44.25 -4.48 29.04
N GLU A 52 43.88 -4.33 30.31
CA GLU A 52 42.51 -4.00 30.72
C GLU A 52 42.07 -2.63 30.16
N ALA A 53 42.95 -1.62 30.18
CA ALA A 53 42.65 -0.32 29.61
C ALA A 53 42.42 -0.38 28.08
N GLU A 54 43.24 -1.14 27.35
CA GLU A 54 43.07 -1.38 25.92
C GLU A 54 41.74 -2.09 25.61
N GLU A 55 41.40 -3.10 26.40
CA GLU A 55 40.12 -3.83 26.30
C GLU A 55 38.93 -2.89 26.53
N VAL A 56 38.98 -2.05 27.56
CA VAL A 56 37.95 -1.04 27.84
C VAL A 56 37.80 -0.06 26.68
N HIS A 57 38.90 0.37 26.07
CA HIS A 57 38.86 1.22 24.89
C HIS A 57 38.19 0.52 23.70
N ARG A 58 38.50 -0.76 23.46
CA ARG A 58 37.85 -1.55 22.41
C ARG A 58 36.34 -1.69 22.65
N LEU A 59 35.94 -2.10 23.84
CA LEU A 59 34.53 -2.29 24.20
C LEU A 59 33.74 -0.97 24.11
N ARG A 60 34.34 0.17 24.46
CA ARG A 60 33.71 1.49 24.25
C ARG A 60 33.47 1.78 22.76
N GLY A 61 34.38 1.37 21.89
CA GLY A 61 34.21 1.42 20.45
C GLY A 61 33.02 0.58 19.98
N GLU A 62 32.96 -0.68 20.41
CA GLU A 62 31.87 -1.60 20.09
C GLU A 62 30.51 -1.08 20.58
N VAL A 63 30.43 -0.60 21.82
CA VAL A 63 29.20 0.00 22.38
C VAL A 63 28.75 1.22 21.57
N THR A 64 29.68 2.01 21.05
CA THR A 64 29.36 3.16 20.19
C THR A 64 28.74 2.71 18.87
N LEU A 65 29.26 1.64 18.26
CA LEU A 65 28.69 1.06 17.04
C LEU A 65 27.31 0.46 17.31
N LEU A 66 27.15 -0.36 18.37
CA LEU A 66 25.87 -0.96 18.74
C LEU A 66 24.78 0.07 19.00
N ARG A 67 25.13 1.22 19.58
CA ARG A 67 24.18 2.34 19.77
C ARG A 67 23.72 2.95 18.45
N LYS A 68 24.63 3.07 17.46
CA LYS A 68 24.28 3.54 16.11
C LYS A 68 23.37 2.53 15.42
N ASP A 69 23.71 1.25 15.47
CA ASP A 69 22.90 0.19 14.85
C ASP A 69 21.52 0.11 15.47
N LYS A 70 21.42 0.23 16.80
CA LYS A 70 20.13 0.31 17.50
C LYS A 70 19.28 1.49 17.03
N ALA A 71 19.89 2.67 16.84
CA ALA A 71 19.17 3.84 16.35
C ALA A 71 18.61 3.61 14.94
N VAL A 72 19.41 3.04 14.04
CA VAL A 72 18.97 2.67 12.68
C VAL A 72 17.86 1.62 12.72
N PHE A 73 17.98 0.61 13.58
CA PHE A 73 16.96 -0.44 13.73
C PHE A 73 15.63 0.12 14.21
N GLU A 74 15.62 0.97 15.24
CA GLU A 74 14.39 1.58 15.73
C GLU A 74 13.77 2.53 14.69
N GLN A 75 14.58 3.25 13.92
CA GLN A 75 14.10 4.05 12.80
C GLN A 75 13.43 3.17 11.73
N ALA A 76 14.10 2.10 11.29
CA ALA A 76 13.56 1.18 10.28
C ALA A 76 12.28 0.47 10.78
N LYS A 77 12.19 0.20 12.08
CA LYS A 77 10.99 -0.36 12.72
C LYS A 77 9.83 0.63 12.70
N ALA A 78 10.07 1.90 13.04
CA ALA A 78 9.06 2.94 12.95
C ALA A 78 8.57 3.14 11.51
N GLU A 79 9.49 3.14 10.54
CA GLU A 79 9.15 3.22 9.12
C GLU A 79 8.33 2.01 8.66
N ASN A 80 8.68 0.80 9.10
CA ASN A 80 7.91 -0.41 8.80
C ASN A 80 6.47 -0.33 9.33
N VAL A 81 6.25 0.25 10.51
CA VAL A 81 4.90 0.48 11.05
C VAL A 81 4.13 1.44 10.14
N HIS A 82 4.76 2.54 9.73
CA HIS A 82 4.12 3.52 8.85
C HIS A 82 3.79 2.94 7.46
N LEU A 83 4.72 2.21 6.85
CA LEU A 83 4.50 1.55 5.56
C LEU A 83 3.37 0.52 5.64
N ARG A 84 3.27 -0.23 6.75
CA ARG A 84 2.16 -1.16 6.96
C ARG A 84 0.82 -0.44 7.02
N GLU A 85 0.76 0.71 7.66
CA GLU A 85 -0.44 1.55 7.70
C GLU A 85 -0.83 2.03 6.29
N GLN A 86 0.14 2.53 5.51
CA GLN A 86 -0.11 2.93 4.11
C GLN A 86 -0.64 1.78 3.26
N VAL A 87 -0.10 0.57 3.43
CA VAL A 87 -0.59 -0.64 2.74
C VAL A 87 -2.03 -0.97 3.15
N GLN A 88 -2.39 -0.81 4.42
CA GLN A 88 -3.78 -1.02 4.87
C GLN A 88 -4.74 0.01 4.27
N VAL A 89 -4.32 1.28 4.18
CA VAL A 89 -5.10 2.33 3.49
C VAL A 89 -5.30 1.96 2.03
N GLY A 90 -4.25 1.52 1.33
CA GLY A 90 -4.34 1.06 -0.06
C GLY A 90 -5.34 -0.10 -0.25
N LYS A 91 -5.32 -1.09 0.65
CA LYS A 91 -6.28 -2.20 0.64
C LYS A 91 -7.72 -1.74 0.87
N ARG A 92 -7.93 -0.80 1.80
CA ARG A 92 -9.26 -0.22 2.05
C ARG A 92 -9.80 0.50 0.81
N LEU A 93 -8.98 1.33 0.18
CA LEU A 93 -9.35 2.03 -1.05
C LEU A 93 -9.64 1.06 -2.21
N GLN A 94 -8.89 -0.04 -2.30
CA GLN A 94 -9.15 -1.07 -3.32
C GLN A 94 -10.50 -1.76 -3.08
N ALA A 95 -10.83 -2.10 -1.83
CA ALA A 95 -12.12 -2.67 -1.47
C ALA A 95 -13.28 -1.71 -1.79
N GLU A 96 -13.12 -0.41 -1.48
CA GLU A 96 -14.10 0.63 -1.79
C GLU A 96 -14.28 0.81 -3.31
N ASN A 97 -13.19 0.86 -4.08
CA ASN A 97 -13.26 0.91 -5.53
C ASN A 97 -14.01 -0.29 -6.13
N ASN A 98 -13.76 -1.49 -5.60
CA ASN A 98 -14.46 -2.70 -6.04
C ASN A 98 -15.96 -2.63 -5.71
N ALA A 99 -16.32 -2.13 -4.51
CA ALA A 99 -17.72 -1.95 -4.12
C ALA A 99 -18.45 -0.93 -5.01
N LEU A 100 -17.82 0.22 -5.29
CA LEU A 100 -18.37 1.26 -6.17
C LEU A 100 -18.57 0.75 -7.60
N ARG A 101 -17.62 -0.04 -8.13
CA ARG A 101 -17.77 -0.70 -9.44
C ARG A 101 -18.99 -1.62 -9.48
N GLY A 102 -19.21 -2.40 -8.42
CA GLY A 102 -20.40 -3.24 -8.29
C GLY A 102 -21.69 -2.43 -8.28
N GLN A 103 -21.75 -1.36 -7.49
CA GLN A 103 -22.92 -0.47 -7.43
C GLN A 103 -23.23 0.17 -8.79
N TYR A 104 -22.20 0.68 -9.48
CA TYR A 104 -22.37 1.27 -10.81
C TYR A 104 -22.89 0.25 -11.82
N GLN A 105 -22.35 -0.97 -11.81
CA GLN A 105 -22.79 -2.05 -12.70
C GLN A 105 -24.26 -2.41 -12.45
N SER A 106 -24.70 -2.55 -11.19
CA SER A 106 -26.11 -2.81 -10.86
C SER A 106 -27.02 -1.66 -11.27
N ALA A 107 -26.59 -0.40 -11.11
CA ALA A 107 -27.35 0.77 -11.53
C ALA A 107 -27.54 0.81 -13.06
N VAL A 108 -26.48 0.53 -13.82
CA VAL A 108 -26.52 0.44 -15.29
C VAL A 108 -27.43 -0.70 -15.74
N GLN A 109 -27.33 -1.88 -15.13
CA GLN A 109 -28.22 -3.02 -15.43
C GLN A 109 -29.69 -2.67 -15.18
N GLY A 110 -30.00 -2.04 -14.05
CA GLY A 110 -31.37 -1.60 -13.74
C GLY A 110 -31.90 -0.56 -14.73
N LEU A 111 -31.05 0.37 -15.20
CA LEU A 111 -31.42 1.30 -16.25
C LEU A 111 -31.69 0.60 -17.59
N GLN A 112 -30.82 -0.33 -17.99
CA GLN A 112 -31.00 -1.11 -19.22
C GLN A 112 -32.32 -1.89 -19.23
N GLN A 113 -32.67 -2.55 -18.13
CA GLN A 113 -33.95 -3.27 -18.00
C GLN A 113 -35.15 -2.33 -18.16
N ARG A 114 -35.11 -1.14 -17.53
CA ARG A 114 -36.16 -0.13 -17.68
C ARG A 114 -36.27 0.36 -19.13
N THR A 115 -35.17 0.74 -19.76
CA THR A 115 -35.17 1.21 -21.15
C THR A 115 -35.67 0.15 -22.13
N GLN A 116 -35.31 -1.12 -21.92
CA GLN A 116 -35.82 -2.23 -22.73
C GLN A 116 -37.33 -2.42 -22.56
N LYS A 117 -37.83 -2.33 -21.32
CA LYS A 117 -39.27 -2.37 -21.03
C LYS A 117 -40.01 -1.22 -21.70
N ASP A 118 -39.53 0.02 -21.53
CA ASP A 118 -40.19 1.21 -22.09
C ASP A 118 -40.24 1.14 -23.62
N SER A 119 -39.15 0.68 -24.25
CA SER A 119 -39.09 0.47 -25.70
C SER A 119 -40.03 -0.66 -26.16
N CYS A 120 -40.17 -1.72 -25.36
CA CYS A 120 -41.12 -2.79 -25.66
C CYS A 120 -42.58 -2.30 -25.59
N ILE A 121 -42.94 -1.52 -24.57
CA ILE A 121 -44.26 -0.90 -24.45
C ILE A 121 -44.52 0.05 -25.63
N ALA A 122 -43.54 0.84 -26.03
CA ALA A 122 -43.65 1.70 -27.22
C ALA A 122 -43.89 0.90 -28.50
N ASN A 123 -43.26 -0.27 -28.64
CA ASN A 123 -43.49 -1.18 -29.76
C ASN A 123 -44.89 -1.80 -29.72
N LEU A 124 -45.39 -2.21 -28.55
CA LEU A 124 -46.76 -2.69 -28.38
C LEU A 124 -47.77 -1.63 -28.81
N LYS A 125 -47.54 -0.35 -28.47
CA LYS A 125 -48.41 0.76 -28.89
C LYS A 125 -48.43 0.94 -30.40
N GLN A 126 -47.28 0.76 -31.06
CA GLN A 126 -47.20 0.81 -32.52
C GLN A 126 -47.92 -0.36 -33.17
N ILE A 127 -47.78 -1.57 -32.60
CA ILE A 127 -48.48 -2.77 -33.08
C ILE A 127 -49.99 -2.59 -32.93
N ASP A 128 -50.46 -2.14 -31.78
CA ASP A 128 -51.87 -1.87 -31.54
C ASP A 128 -52.42 -0.82 -32.52
N GLY A 129 -51.72 0.30 -32.70
CA GLY A 129 -52.10 1.32 -33.69
C GLY A 129 -52.20 0.76 -35.12
N ALA A 130 -51.28 -0.12 -35.52
CA ALA A 130 -51.32 -0.78 -36.83
C ALA A 130 -52.51 -1.75 -36.95
N ILE A 131 -52.85 -2.48 -35.88
CA ILE A 131 -54.04 -3.35 -35.84
C ILE A 131 -55.31 -2.51 -36.01
N GLN A 132 -55.45 -1.40 -35.29
CA GLN A 132 -56.62 -0.53 -35.40
C GLN A 132 -56.73 0.09 -36.80
N GLN A 133 -55.62 0.52 -37.38
CA GLN A 133 -55.61 1.07 -38.74
C GLN A 133 -55.97 0.02 -39.80
N TRP A 134 -55.41 -1.18 -39.69
CA TRP A 134 -55.76 -2.31 -40.56
C TRP A 134 -57.24 -2.67 -40.43
N ALA A 135 -57.77 -2.70 -39.20
CA ALA A 135 -59.18 -2.98 -38.97
C ALA A 135 -60.09 -1.96 -39.65
N LEU A 136 -59.74 -0.67 -39.58
CA LEU A 136 -60.48 0.40 -40.23
C LEU A 136 -60.47 0.27 -41.76
N GLU A 137 -59.30 0.09 -42.37
CA GLU A 137 -59.15 0.03 -43.83
C GLU A 137 -59.86 -1.21 -44.42
N TYR A 138 -59.79 -2.34 -43.72
CA TYR A 138 -60.37 -3.60 -44.18
C TYR A 138 -61.77 -3.87 -43.61
N LYS A 139 -62.42 -2.84 -43.03
CA LYS A 139 -63.79 -2.90 -42.50
C LYS A 139 -64.01 -4.04 -41.50
N LYS A 140 -63.00 -4.30 -40.67
CA LYS A 140 -63.07 -5.28 -39.58
C LYS A 140 -63.83 -4.71 -38.40
N VAL A 141 -64.43 -5.59 -37.62
CA VAL A 141 -65.12 -5.26 -36.37
C VAL A 141 -64.31 -5.71 -35.16
N ALA A 142 -64.67 -5.21 -33.97
CA ALA A 142 -64.00 -5.50 -32.70
C ALA A 142 -63.82 -7.01 -32.40
N ALA A 143 -64.75 -7.85 -32.86
CA ALA A 143 -64.74 -9.30 -32.66
C ALA A 143 -63.91 -10.08 -33.71
N ASP A 144 -63.44 -9.42 -34.77
CA ASP A 144 -62.63 -10.08 -35.79
C ASP A 144 -61.25 -10.43 -35.23
N ARG A 145 -60.71 -11.56 -35.69
CA ARG A 145 -59.34 -11.99 -35.35
C ARG A 145 -58.33 -11.33 -36.27
N TYR A 146 -57.11 -11.14 -35.78
CA TYR A 146 -55.98 -10.68 -36.57
C TYR A 146 -54.76 -11.57 -36.33
N SER A 147 -53.77 -11.49 -37.23
CA SER A 147 -52.51 -12.20 -37.12
C SER A 147 -51.34 -11.24 -37.30
N LEU A 148 -50.32 -11.36 -36.45
CA LEU A 148 -49.07 -10.60 -36.60
C LEU A 148 -48.17 -11.13 -37.72
N GLN A 149 -48.60 -12.14 -38.47
CA GLN A 149 -47.97 -12.61 -39.70
C GLN A 149 -48.73 -12.15 -40.97
N ASP A 150 -49.86 -11.46 -40.82
CA ASP A 150 -50.62 -10.95 -41.95
C ASP A 150 -49.87 -9.78 -42.62
N LEU A 151 -49.46 -9.97 -43.86
CA LEU A 151 -48.73 -8.95 -44.64
C LEU A 151 -49.55 -7.67 -44.83
N SER A 152 -50.89 -7.76 -44.88
CA SER A 152 -51.77 -6.60 -45.01
C SER A 152 -51.80 -5.75 -43.74
N LEU A 153 -51.64 -6.37 -42.56
CA LEU A 153 -51.49 -5.68 -41.29
C LEU A 153 -50.08 -5.13 -41.13
N LEU A 154 -49.07 -5.96 -41.41
CA LEU A 154 -47.66 -5.56 -41.31
C LEU A 154 -47.36 -4.33 -42.19
N ALA A 155 -48.05 -4.14 -43.32
CA ALA A 155 -47.93 -2.94 -44.15
C ALA A 155 -48.10 -1.61 -43.39
N PHE A 156 -48.86 -1.59 -42.29
CA PHE A 156 -49.06 -0.41 -41.45
C PHE A 156 -47.95 -0.20 -40.39
N LEU A 157 -47.02 -1.14 -40.26
CA LEU A 157 -45.83 -1.00 -39.43
C LEU A 157 -44.66 -0.43 -40.22
N ARG A 158 -43.76 0.27 -39.52
CA ARG A 158 -42.54 0.79 -40.12
C ARG A 158 -41.71 -0.34 -40.72
N GLY A 159 -41.39 -0.21 -42.01
CA GLY A 159 -40.61 -1.22 -42.74
C GLY A 159 -41.38 -2.51 -43.03
N SER A 160 -42.70 -2.51 -42.81
CA SER A 160 -43.58 -3.65 -43.06
C SER A 160 -43.18 -4.93 -42.33
N VAL A 161 -42.59 -4.78 -41.15
CA VAL A 161 -42.05 -5.87 -40.33
C VAL A 161 -42.45 -5.69 -38.87
N LEU A 162 -42.68 -6.81 -38.19
CA LEU A 162 -42.93 -6.79 -36.75
C LEU A 162 -41.64 -6.39 -36.01
N PRO A 163 -41.67 -5.40 -35.11
CA PRO A 163 -40.48 -5.01 -34.36
C PRO A 163 -40.04 -6.14 -33.42
N LEU A 164 -38.74 -6.17 -33.12
CA LEU A 164 -38.19 -7.09 -32.12
C LEU A 164 -38.36 -6.49 -30.71
N CYS A 165 -38.61 -7.34 -29.72
CA CYS A 165 -38.54 -6.92 -28.32
C CYS A 165 -37.07 -6.71 -27.91
N PRO A 166 -36.69 -5.54 -27.39
CA PRO A 166 -35.30 -5.28 -26.97
C PRO A 166 -34.82 -6.18 -25.83
N ALA A 167 -35.74 -6.78 -25.09
CA ALA A 167 -35.45 -7.74 -24.02
C ALA A 167 -35.47 -9.21 -24.49
N GLY A 168 -35.60 -9.47 -25.80
CA GLY A 168 -35.60 -10.81 -26.38
C GLY A 168 -36.95 -11.53 -26.37
N GLY A 169 -38.02 -10.87 -25.95
CA GLY A 169 -39.38 -11.41 -26.01
C GLY A 169 -39.97 -11.50 -27.42
N THR A 170 -41.12 -12.14 -27.48
CA THR A 170 -41.95 -12.30 -28.68
C THR A 170 -43.28 -11.61 -28.48
N TYR A 171 -43.78 -10.97 -29.54
CA TYR A 171 -45.12 -10.40 -29.54
C TYR A 171 -46.15 -11.42 -30.03
N ALA A 172 -47.31 -11.45 -29.36
CA ALA A 172 -48.43 -12.31 -29.71
C ALA A 172 -49.67 -11.47 -29.99
N PRO A 173 -50.52 -11.87 -30.96
CA PRO A 173 -51.80 -11.22 -31.17
C PRO A 173 -52.73 -11.45 -29.98
N GLY A 174 -53.58 -10.47 -29.69
CA GLY A 174 -54.78 -10.64 -28.88
C GLY A 174 -55.80 -11.52 -29.60
N SER A 175 -56.84 -11.94 -28.89
CA SER A 175 -57.85 -12.84 -29.45
C SER A 175 -58.69 -12.21 -30.57
N THR A 176 -58.89 -10.88 -30.52
CA THR A 176 -59.69 -10.10 -31.47
C THR A 176 -59.15 -8.67 -31.56
N VAL A 177 -59.60 -7.86 -32.52
CA VAL A 177 -59.21 -6.44 -32.69
C VAL A 177 -59.41 -5.60 -31.42
N SER A 178 -60.37 -5.95 -30.56
CA SER A 178 -60.60 -5.30 -29.27
C SER A 178 -59.67 -5.73 -28.13
N VAL A 179 -58.83 -6.75 -28.36
CA VAL A 179 -57.90 -7.28 -27.36
C VAL A 179 -56.48 -6.93 -27.79
N GLU A 180 -55.78 -6.23 -26.91
CA GLU A 180 -54.45 -5.71 -27.16
C GLU A 180 -53.42 -6.82 -27.47
N PRO A 181 -52.41 -6.54 -28.31
CA PRO A 181 -51.27 -7.42 -28.48
C PRO A 181 -50.48 -7.54 -27.17
N THR A 182 -49.83 -8.69 -26.96
CA THR A 182 -49.07 -8.95 -25.74
C THR A 182 -47.61 -9.26 -26.05
N CYS A 183 -46.73 -9.08 -25.06
CA CYS A 183 -45.34 -9.53 -25.11
C CYS A 183 -45.14 -10.70 -24.14
N SER A 184 -44.30 -11.66 -24.49
CA SER A 184 -43.93 -12.78 -23.59
C SER A 184 -43.04 -12.37 -22.41
N MET A 185 -42.51 -11.15 -22.40
CA MET A 185 -41.75 -10.63 -21.26
C MET A 185 -42.67 -10.21 -20.12
N LEU A 186 -42.40 -10.70 -18.91
CA LEU A 186 -43.19 -10.37 -17.73
C LEU A 186 -43.18 -8.86 -17.44
N GLY A 187 -44.37 -8.30 -17.23
CA GLY A 187 -44.55 -6.87 -16.95
C GLY A 187 -44.34 -5.94 -18.14
N HIS A 188 -44.21 -6.47 -19.36
CA HIS A 188 -44.23 -5.70 -20.62
C HIS A 188 -45.63 -5.74 -21.21
N THR A 189 -46.55 -4.99 -20.61
CA THR A 189 -47.95 -4.88 -21.02
C THR A 189 -48.29 -3.42 -21.34
N LEU A 190 -49.31 -3.21 -22.17
CA LEU A 190 -49.83 -1.88 -22.50
C LEU A 190 -50.54 -1.21 -21.31
#